data_AF-A0A4Q9LVX0-F1
#
_entry.id   AF-A0A4Q9LVX0-F1
#
_cell.length_a   1.000
_cell.length_b   1.000
_cell.length_c   1.000
_cell.angle_alpha   90.00
_cell.angle_beta   90.00
_cell.angle_gamma   90.00
#
_symmetry.space_group_name_H-M   'P 1'
#
loop_
_entity.id
_entity.type
_entity.pdbx_description
1 polymer ?
#
loop_
_entity_poly.entity_id
_entity_poly.type
_entity_poly.pdbx_seq_one_letter_code
_entity_poly.pdbx_strand_id
1 'polypeptide(L)'
;MENLNLPDWILKFFKVIISKWKIDISVGPEKIMIKKIDRGILQGDSFRKLNEKYTKVTVQTDAESLLTVHLLFIDDLKLLAKAAKEFLKVIGLEINQEKSATNDTCCEDTATLLEGVNSRGIPTRSSFEEVQSKVISRVERLCPTRLNAKNLFSEINQHAISLINYHIGVLRLEPADFSKLDDAVRAVLVKNKIHLRPGCKERLYLPRTELGRGLNSVELRSEHMLLQLLDCLEKSKEISTRRAAILMVENNNKTHLTLIKGFLKVKYRLVEEVTYKSLEEAQLTKLHNEIEKRKLHLKLYNARKNDPLSVSDSSIWLNKGNIRPHNEADRNVFWGAECMCQHWNKSGHDYTRRHNQVVRCLHLLLLNRYKFKSSKRIRSHSVQEILDNEYAEIRVDTRIKTDVKTRNNRPDIFILDKKKNKITLIEVGITSQDSLQIVETEKLRKYDLLANGLGLIYKCSVEIIPYVMTWDGIVIKYHKSHLKRLEIPMNVEAYIQSIVLKKTVETISFDRRRGLESGLNAEESWERASMGVIMRSEMHEEPIPP
;
A
#
# COMPACT_ATOMS: atom_id res chain seq x y z
N MET A 1 -48.85 2.12 11.30
CA MET A 1 -48.58 3.48 10.78
C MET A 1 -49.46 4.54 11.40
N GLU A 2 -50.73 4.24 11.69
CA GLU A 2 -51.68 5.21 12.28
C GLU A 2 -51.27 5.68 13.69
N ASN A 3 -50.55 4.85 14.44
CA ASN A 3 -50.05 5.20 15.78
C ASN A 3 -48.75 6.05 15.78
N LEU A 4 -48.22 6.44 14.62
CA LEU A 4 -46.91 7.14 14.52
C LEU A 4 -47.04 8.68 14.47
N ASN A 5 -48.24 9.25 14.63
CA ASN A 5 -48.50 10.70 14.56
C ASN A 5 -47.84 11.39 13.34
N LEU A 6 -47.79 10.70 12.19
CA LEU A 6 -47.24 11.24 10.96
C LEU A 6 -48.27 12.16 10.29
N PRO A 7 -47.84 13.25 9.64
CA PRO A 7 -48.73 14.07 8.82
C PRO A 7 -49.53 13.22 7.82
N ASP A 8 -50.82 13.50 7.67
CA ASP A 8 -51.74 12.69 6.86
C ASP A 8 -51.29 12.50 5.41
N TRP A 9 -50.64 13.51 4.83
CA TRP A 9 -50.12 13.42 3.47
C TRP A 9 -49.00 12.37 3.35
N ILE A 10 -48.20 12.18 4.39
CA ILE A 10 -47.14 11.16 4.45
C ILE A 10 -47.76 9.77 4.59
N LEU A 11 -48.76 9.63 5.48
CA LEU A 11 -49.49 8.37 5.64
C LEU A 11 -50.17 7.95 4.34
N LYS A 12 -50.81 8.91 3.65
CA LYS A 12 -51.43 8.70 2.34
C LYS A 12 -50.39 8.34 1.28
N PHE A 13 -49.24 9.01 1.27
CA PHE A 13 -48.13 8.70 0.37
C PHE A 13 -47.62 7.27 0.56
N PHE A 14 -47.39 6.83 1.81
CA PHE A 14 -46.97 5.44 2.09
C PHE A 14 -48.02 4.42 1.71
N LYS A 15 -49.30 4.64 2.08
CA LYS A 15 -50.40 3.74 1.70
C LYS A 15 -50.49 3.60 0.17
N VAL A 16 -50.34 4.70 -0.57
CA VAL A 16 -50.35 4.68 -2.04
C VAL A 16 -49.15 3.94 -2.61
N ILE A 17 -47.93 4.17 -2.10
CA ILE A 17 -46.73 3.51 -2.63
C ILE A 17 -46.73 2.01 -2.34
N ILE A 18 -47.01 1.61 -1.09
CA ILE A 18 -47.06 0.21 -0.70
C ILE A 18 -48.14 -0.54 -1.49
N SER A 19 -49.30 0.08 -1.71
CA SER A 19 -50.38 -0.53 -2.52
C SER A 19 -49.98 -0.82 -3.98
N LYS A 20 -48.98 -0.09 -4.49
CA LYS A 20 -48.48 -0.20 -5.86
C LYS A 20 -47.26 -1.13 -5.98
N TRP A 21 -46.73 -1.65 -4.87
CA TRP A 21 -45.60 -2.56 -4.91
C TRP A 21 -45.96 -3.90 -5.58
N LYS A 22 -45.29 -4.14 -6.71
CA LYS A 22 -45.35 -5.38 -7.48
C LYS A 22 -43.93 -5.75 -7.85
N ILE A 23 -43.58 -7.02 -7.71
CA ILE A 23 -42.29 -7.57 -8.11
C ILE A 23 -42.50 -8.39 -9.37
N ASP A 24 -41.72 -8.09 -10.39
CA ASP A 24 -41.53 -8.97 -11.52
C ASP A 24 -40.44 -9.98 -11.16
N ILE A 25 -40.82 -11.25 -11.02
CA ILE A 25 -39.88 -12.34 -10.76
C ILE A 25 -39.51 -12.93 -12.13
N SER A 26 -38.23 -12.85 -12.49
CA SER A 26 -37.69 -13.38 -13.73
C SER A 26 -36.51 -14.32 -13.44
N VAL A 27 -36.34 -15.33 -14.31
CA VAL A 27 -35.11 -16.15 -14.37
C VAL A 27 -34.50 -15.92 -15.73
N GLY A 28 -33.33 -15.25 -15.74
CA GLY A 28 -32.73 -14.78 -16.99
C GLY A 28 -33.62 -13.73 -17.70
N PRO A 29 -33.83 -13.81 -19.02
CA PRO A 29 -34.68 -12.89 -19.77
C PRO A 29 -36.18 -13.22 -19.64
N GLU A 30 -36.54 -14.39 -19.09
CA GLU A 30 -37.94 -14.81 -18.99
C GLU A 30 -38.57 -14.34 -17.69
N LYS A 31 -39.68 -13.62 -17.84
CA LYS A 31 -40.51 -13.18 -16.72
C LYS A 31 -41.45 -14.30 -16.31
N ILE A 32 -41.23 -14.85 -15.11
CA ILE A 32 -41.98 -15.98 -14.56
C ILE A 32 -43.32 -15.50 -14.03
N MET A 33 -43.34 -14.42 -13.24
CA MET A 33 -44.58 -13.93 -12.65
C MET A 33 -44.49 -12.49 -12.16
N ILE A 34 -45.65 -11.87 -12.01
CA ILE A 34 -45.82 -10.60 -11.30
C ILE A 34 -46.48 -10.93 -9.96
N LYS A 35 -45.79 -10.66 -8.84
CA LYS A 35 -46.34 -10.86 -7.50
C LYS A 35 -46.56 -9.52 -6.81
N LYS A 36 -47.79 -9.27 -6.37
CA LYS A 36 -48.09 -8.15 -5.47
C LYS A 36 -47.54 -8.45 -4.08
N ILE A 37 -46.94 -7.46 -3.43
CA ILE A 37 -46.41 -7.60 -2.07
C ILE A 37 -47.52 -7.27 -1.08
N ASP A 38 -47.95 -8.28 -0.33
CA ASP A 38 -49.04 -8.13 0.64
C ASP A 38 -48.52 -7.92 2.08
N ARG A 39 -47.27 -8.30 2.37
CA ARG A 39 -46.60 -8.13 3.69
C ARG A 39 -45.09 -7.86 3.49
N GLY A 40 -44.52 -6.99 4.32
CA GLY A 40 -43.09 -6.67 4.34
C GLY A 40 -42.70 -5.43 3.51
N ILE A 41 -41.47 -4.95 3.71
CA ILE A 41 -40.85 -3.85 2.95
C ILE A 41 -39.79 -4.43 2.03
N LEU A 42 -39.71 -3.96 0.79
CA LEU A 42 -38.69 -4.39 -0.17
C LEU A 42 -37.28 -4.05 0.33
N GLN A 43 -36.47 -5.09 0.50
CA GLN A 43 -35.06 -4.95 0.87
C GLN A 43 -34.28 -4.33 -0.29
N GLY A 44 -33.81 -3.09 -0.11
CA GLY A 44 -33.11 -2.32 -1.14
C GLY A 44 -33.82 -1.03 -1.59
N ASP A 45 -35.07 -0.80 -1.15
CA ASP A 45 -35.77 0.46 -1.42
C ASP A 45 -35.23 1.61 -0.52
N SER A 46 -35.24 2.83 -1.04
CA SER A 46 -34.56 4.01 -0.45
C SER A 46 -35.19 4.52 0.87
N PHE A 47 -36.29 3.90 1.32
CA PHE A 47 -37.02 4.26 2.54
C PHE A 47 -36.24 4.01 3.85
N ARG A 48 -35.08 3.37 3.79
CA ARG A 48 -34.16 3.18 4.93
C ARG A 48 -33.75 4.48 5.64
N LYS A 49 -33.80 5.64 4.95
CA LYS A 49 -33.45 6.96 5.50
C LYS A 49 -34.49 7.59 6.44
N LEU A 50 -35.67 7.00 6.61
CA LEU A 50 -36.72 7.60 7.46
C LEU A 50 -36.52 7.34 8.96
N ASN A 51 -35.81 6.28 9.34
CA ASN A 51 -35.52 6.00 10.75
C ASN A 51 -34.55 7.01 11.40
N GLU A 52 -33.88 7.86 10.62
CA GLU A 52 -33.09 8.98 11.16
C GLU A 52 -33.96 10.19 11.55
N LYS A 53 -35.23 10.25 11.10
CA LYS A 53 -36.08 11.45 11.20
C LYS A 53 -37.20 11.38 12.24
N TYR A 54 -37.41 10.24 12.91
CA TYR A 54 -38.51 10.06 13.87
C TYR A 54 -38.06 9.63 15.28
N THR A 55 -38.87 10.01 16.27
CA THR A 55 -38.54 10.08 17.70
C THR A 55 -38.45 8.72 18.39
N LYS A 56 -37.52 8.61 19.34
CA LYS A 56 -37.30 7.45 20.21
C LYS A 56 -38.47 7.27 21.19
N VAL A 57 -38.84 6.02 21.45
CA VAL A 57 -39.89 5.65 22.42
C VAL A 57 -39.33 5.70 23.84
N THR A 58 -40.11 6.26 24.77
CA THR A 58 -39.78 6.32 26.21
C THR A 58 -40.36 5.09 26.91
N VAL A 59 -39.56 4.41 27.74
CA VAL A 59 -40.04 3.34 28.63
C VAL A 59 -40.00 3.87 30.06
N GLN A 60 -41.13 3.80 30.76
CA GLN A 60 -41.22 4.17 32.18
C GLN A 60 -40.80 2.98 33.06
N THR A 61 -40.01 3.28 34.09
CA THR A 61 -39.74 2.40 35.23
C THR A 61 -39.84 3.21 36.52
N ASP A 62 -40.21 2.55 37.62
CA ASP A 62 -40.72 3.14 38.88
C ASP A 62 -39.78 4.11 39.64
N ALA A 63 -38.57 4.38 39.16
CA ALA A 63 -37.65 5.31 39.82
C ALA A 63 -36.96 6.35 38.92
N GLU A 64 -36.97 6.22 37.58
CA GLU A 64 -36.40 7.24 36.68
C GLU A 64 -36.72 6.91 35.20
N SER A 65 -37.04 7.93 34.39
CA SER A 65 -37.30 7.77 32.96
C SER A 65 -36.00 7.66 32.17
N LEU A 66 -35.57 6.44 31.85
CA LEU A 66 -34.40 6.21 31.00
C LEU A 66 -34.79 6.28 29.52
N LEU A 67 -34.29 7.31 28.82
CA LEU A 67 -34.24 7.36 27.35
C LEU A 67 -33.23 6.31 26.85
N THR A 68 -33.66 5.05 26.73
CA THR A 68 -32.84 4.00 26.13
C THR A 68 -33.05 3.93 24.62
N VAL A 69 -31.93 3.76 23.90
CA VAL A 69 -31.91 3.56 22.45
C VAL A 69 -31.97 2.07 22.21
N HIS A 70 -33.11 1.56 21.74
CA HIS A 70 -33.13 0.26 21.08
C HIS A 70 -32.07 0.28 19.97
N LEU A 71 -31.09 -0.63 20.04
CA LEU A 71 -30.17 -0.85 18.94
C LEU A 71 -30.94 -1.64 17.88
N LEU A 72 -31.74 -0.93 17.09
CA LEU A 72 -32.38 -1.46 15.90
C LEU A 72 -31.32 -1.52 14.79
N PHE A 73 -30.72 -2.69 14.62
CA PHE A 73 -30.23 -3.09 13.30
C PHE A 73 -31.40 -3.77 12.59
N ILE A 74 -31.48 -3.63 11.26
CA ILE A 74 -32.70 -3.81 10.46
C ILE A 74 -33.49 -5.09 10.78
N ASP A 75 -32.81 -6.17 11.17
CA ASP A 75 -33.43 -7.45 11.57
C ASP A 75 -33.05 -7.90 13.00
N ASP A 76 -32.05 -7.26 13.64
CA ASP A 76 -31.57 -7.63 14.98
C ASP A 76 -32.16 -6.68 16.03
N LEU A 77 -33.17 -7.16 16.76
CA LEU A 77 -33.80 -6.43 17.85
C LEU A 77 -33.36 -6.99 19.20
N LYS A 78 -32.64 -6.18 19.99
CA LYS A 78 -32.35 -6.50 21.40
C LYS A 78 -33.37 -5.83 22.31
N LEU A 79 -34.26 -6.63 22.90
CA LEU A 79 -35.25 -6.17 23.88
C LEU A 79 -34.74 -6.42 25.30
N LEU A 80 -34.74 -5.37 26.11
CA LEU A 80 -34.42 -5.44 27.54
C LEU A 80 -35.74 -5.20 28.31
N ALA A 81 -36.60 -6.21 28.34
CA ALA A 81 -37.92 -6.13 28.97
C ALA A 81 -38.41 -7.51 29.43
N LYS A 82 -39.20 -7.54 30.51
CA LYS A 82 -39.80 -8.77 31.04
C LYS A 82 -40.92 -9.37 30.14
N ALA A 83 -41.48 -8.58 29.22
CA ALA A 83 -42.64 -8.97 28.39
C ALA A 83 -42.37 -8.83 26.87
N ALA A 84 -41.18 -9.24 26.42
CA ALA A 84 -40.76 -9.08 25.01
C ALA A 84 -41.62 -9.87 24.01
N LYS A 85 -42.10 -11.06 24.39
CA LYS A 85 -42.87 -11.99 23.54
C LYS A 85 -44.24 -11.44 23.16
N GLU A 86 -44.95 -10.85 24.11
CA GLU A 86 -46.27 -10.26 23.89
C GLU A 86 -46.18 -9.03 22.98
N PHE A 87 -45.17 -8.19 23.19
CA PHE A 87 -44.90 -7.02 22.37
C PHE A 87 -44.64 -7.37 20.89
N LEU A 88 -43.83 -8.39 20.62
CA LEU A 88 -43.52 -8.83 19.25
C LEU A 88 -44.76 -9.39 18.54
N LYS A 89 -45.60 -10.12 19.27
CA LYS A 89 -46.88 -10.62 18.77
C LYS A 89 -47.84 -9.49 18.40
N VAL A 90 -47.93 -8.45 19.23
CA VAL A 90 -48.75 -7.24 18.96
C VAL A 90 -48.26 -6.49 17.72
N ILE A 91 -46.95 -6.43 17.49
CA ILE A 91 -46.36 -5.74 16.33
C ILE A 91 -46.41 -6.61 15.07
N GLY A 92 -46.71 -7.90 15.19
CA GLY A 92 -46.81 -8.84 14.07
C GLY A 92 -45.45 -9.24 13.49
N LEU A 93 -44.39 -9.22 14.32
CA LEU A 93 -43.07 -9.75 13.98
C LEU A 93 -42.95 -11.19 14.45
N GLU A 94 -42.39 -12.04 13.60
CA GLU A 94 -42.11 -13.44 13.90
C GLU A 94 -40.68 -13.60 14.43
N ILE A 95 -40.52 -14.42 15.47
CA ILE A 95 -39.22 -14.66 16.10
C ILE A 95 -38.54 -15.83 15.38
N ASN A 96 -37.31 -15.61 14.90
CA ASN A 96 -36.47 -16.70 14.41
C ASN A 96 -35.78 -17.37 15.60
N GLN A 97 -36.28 -18.53 16.03
CA GLN A 97 -35.76 -19.24 17.21
C GLN A 97 -34.27 -19.64 17.07
N GLU A 98 -33.83 -20.03 15.88
CA GLU A 98 -32.44 -20.45 15.61
C GLU A 98 -31.43 -19.31 15.74
N LYS A 99 -31.88 -18.07 15.52
CA LYS A 99 -31.05 -16.87 15.60
C LYS A 99 -31.29 -16.04 16.86
N SER A 100 -32.32 -16.38 17.64
CA SER A 100 -32.71 -15.65 18.83
C SER A 100 -32.09 -16.30 20.07
N ALA A 101 -31.61 -15.45 20.97
CA ALA A 101 -30.95 -15.88 22.19
C ALA A 101 -31.53 -15.15 23.40
N THR A 102 -31.78 -15.87 24.49
CA THR A 102 -32.33 -15.33 25.74
C THR A 102 -31.42 -15.65 26.93
N ASN A 103 -31.38 -14.74 27.90
CA ASN A 103 -30.73 -14.96 29.21
C ASN A 103 -31.76 -15.20 30.33
N ASP A 104 -33.04 -15.28 29.99
CA ASP A 104 -34.16 -15.54 30.91
C ASP A 104 -34.77 -16.91 30.58
N THR A 105 -34.92 -17.75 31.60
CA THR A 105 -35.52 -19.09 31.50
C THR A 105 -37.00 -19.02 31.09
N CYS A 106 -37.68 -17.88 31.31
CA CYS A 106 -39.08 -17.70 30.92
C CYS A 106 -39.31 -17.66 29.40
N CYS A 107 -38.26 -17.48 28.59
CA CYS A 107 -38.34 -17.41 27.13
C CYS A 107 -37.57 -18.54 26.42
N GLU A 108 -37.21 -19.61 27.14
CA GLU A 108 -36.49 -20.77 26.60
C GLU A 108 -37.28 -21.48 25.49
N ASP A 109 -38.61 -21.38 25.51
CA ASP A 109 -39.50 -21.93 24.50
C ASP A 109 -39.49 -21.16 23.16
N THR A 110 -38.87 -19.97 23.11
CA THR A 110 -38.91 -19.05 21.97
C THR A 110 -37.54 -18.57 21.49
N ALA A 111 -36.48 -18.83 22.25
CA ALA A 111 -35.12 -18.47 21.92
C ALA A 111 -34.15 -19.42 22.63
N THR A 112 -32.95 -19.59 22.07
CA THR A 112 -31.93 -20.46 22.66
C THR A 112 -31.43 -19.85 23.97
N LEU A 113 -31.49 -20.60 25.08
CA LEU A 113 -30.97 -20.16 26.37
C LEU A 113 -29.44 -20.07 26.30
N LEU A 114 -28.89 -18.91 26.62
CA LEU A 114 -27.45 -18.67 26.55
C LEU A 114 -26.74 -19.30 27.76
N GLU A 115 -26.22 -20.52 27.59
CA GLU A 115 -25.22 -21.08 28.51
C GLU A 115 -23.85 -20.44 28.22
N GLY A 116 -23.36 -19.61 29.13
CA GLY A 116 -21.96 -19.14 29.13
C GLY A 116 -21.61 -17.96 28.22
N VAL A 117 -22.56 -17.37 27.48
CA VAL A 117 -22.35 -16.08 26.80
C VAL A 117 -22.79 -14.95 27.73
N ASN A 118 -21.87 -14.08 28.14
CA ASN A 118 -22.23 -12.87 28.89
C ASN A 118 -23.37 -12.14 28.15
N SER A 119 -24.52 -12.06 28.81
CA SER A 119 -25.87 -11.66 28.38
C SER A 119 -26.04 -10.29 27.68
N ARG A 120 -24.94 -9.67 27.23
CA ARG A 120 -24.89 -8.30 26.71
C ARG A 120 -24.48 -8.21 25.23
N GLY A 121 -24.19 -9.33 24.57
CA GLY A 121 -23.73 -9.34 23.17
C GLY A 121 -22.44 -8.54 22.95
N ILE A 122 -21.55 -8.58 23.96
CA ILE A 122 -20.20 -8.05 23.87
C ILE A 122 -19.40 -9.05 23.03
N PRO A 123 -18.72 -8.61 21.95
CA PRO A 123 -17.86 -9.49 21.16
C PRO A 123 -16.87 -10.22 22.07
N THR A 124 -16.77 -11.54 21.91
CA THR A 124 -15.93 -12.40 22.75
C THR A 124 -14.58 -12.66 22.10
N ARG A 125 -13.65 -13.30 22.83
CA ARG A 125 -12.37 -13.76 22.28
C ARG A 125 -12.56 -14.72 21.09
N SER A 126 -13.61 -15.55 21.12
CA SER A 126 -13.99 -16.39 19.97
C SER A 126 -14.36 -15.58 18.72
N SER A 127 -14.99 -14.41 18.87
CA SER A 127 -15.24 -13.50 17.74
C SER A 127 -13.94 -12.95 17.16
N PHE A 128 -12.90 -12.78 17.96
CA PHE A 128 -11.59 -12.35 17.48
C PHE A 128 -10.90 -13.41 16.62
N GLU A 129 -10.93 -14.67 17.06
CA GLU A 129 -10.34 -15.80 16.33
C GLU A 129 -11.01 -16.00 14.95
N GLU A 130 -12.34 -15.82 14.90
CA GLU A 130 -13.08 -15.84 13.63
C GLU A 130 -12.64 -14.70 12.70
N VAL A 131 -12.51 -13.48 13.23
CA VAL A 131 -12.03 -12.31 12.46
C VAL A 131 -10.59 -12.54 11.99
N GLN A 132 -9.72 -13.06 12.85
CA GLN A 132 -8.34 -13.40 12.50
C GLN A 132 -8.30 -14.41 11.34
N SER A 133 -9.11 -15.47 11.42
CA SER A 133 -9.23 -16.48 10.35
C SER A 133 -9.75 -15.88 9.04
N LYS A 134 -10.71 -14.94 9.12
CA LYS A 134 -11.21 -14.19 7.95
C LYS A 134 -10.14 -13.27 7.34
N VAL A 135 -9.33 -12.60 8.15
CA VAL A 135 -8.21 -11.78 7.67
C VAL A 135 -7.20 -12.66 6.93
N ILE A 136 -6.77 -13.76 7.56
CA ILE A 136 -5.79 -14.70 6.98
C ILE A 136 -6.30 -15.29 5.66
N SER A 137 -7.54 -15.80 5.62
CA SER A 137 -8.12 -16.36 4.39
C SER A 137 -8.27 -15.32 3.27
N ARG A 138 -8.54 -14.05 3.59
CA ARG A 138 -8.51 -12.96 2.61
C ARG A 138 -7.11 -12.75 2.04
N VAL A 139 -6.08 -12.71 2.88
CA VAL A 139 -4.69 -12.59 2.42
C VAL A 139 -4.30 -13.78 1.56
N GLU A 140 -4.61 -15.01 1.98
CA GLU A 140 -4.31 -16.23 1.22
C GLU A 140 -4.94 -16.24 -0.17
N ARG A 141 -6.17 -15.75 -0.32
CA ARG A 141 -6.83 -15.61 -1.63
C ARG A 141 -6.20 -14.54 -2.52
N LEU A 142 -5.62 -13.50 -1.94
CA LEU A 142 -4.99 -12.41 -2.68
C LEU A 142 -3.57 -12.76 -3.16
N CYS A 143 -2.81 -13.54 -2.38
CA CYS A 143 -1.44 -13.92 -2.71
C CYS A 143 -1.22 -14.56 -4.10
N PRO A 144 -2.07 -15.48 -4.61
CA PRO A 144 -1.88 -16.11 -5.92
C PRO A 144 -2.32 -15.24 -7.11
N THR A 145 -2.91 -14.07 -6.86
CA THR A 145 -3.39 -13.20 -7.94
C THR A 145 -2.24 -12.64 -8.78
N ARG A 146 -2.53 -12.24 -10.02
CA ARG A 146 -1.56 -11.59 -10.93
C ARG A 146 -1.38 -10.09 -10.65
N LEU A 147 -1.78 -9.62 -9.46
CA LEU A 147 -1.63 -8.21 -9.08
C LEU A 147 -0.15 -7.84 -8.98
N ASN A 148 0.18 -6.63 -9.40
CA ASN A 148 1.48 -6.05 -9.07
C ASN A 148 1.56 -5.79 -7.55
N ALA A 149 2.78 -5.60 -7.06
CA ALA A 149 3.03 -5.49 -5.63
C ALA A 149 2.25 -4.35 -4.96
N LYS A 150 2.24 -3.16 -5.56
CA LYS A 150 1.47 -2.01 -5.06
C LYS A 150 -0.01 -2.36 -4.87
N ASN A 151 -0.62 -2.93 -5.89
CA ASN A 151 -2.04 -3.28 -5.86
C ASN A 151 -2.29 -4.40 -4.87
N LEU A 152 -1.40 -5.40 -4.77
CA LEU A 152 -1.52 -6.47 -3.79
C LEU A 152 -1.52 -5.94 -2.35
N PHE A 153 -0.54 -5.11 -1.98
CA PHE A 153 -0.47 -4.54 -0.63
C PHE A 153 -1.62 -3.57 -0.35
N SER A 154 -2.03 -2.77 -1.34
CA SER A 154 -3.23 -1.93 -1.24
C SER A 154 -4.48 -2.76 -0.94
N GLU A 155 -4.66 -3.86 -1.67
CA GLU A 155 -5.81 -4.75 -1.51
C GLU A 155 -5.77 -5.48 -0.16
N ILE A 156 -4.61 -5.94 0.28
CA ILE A 156 -4.45 -6.52 1.62
C ILE A 156 -4.85 -5.50 2.70
N ASN A 157 -4.40 -4.26 2.57
CA ASN A 157 -4.74 -3.20 3.53
C ASN A 157 -6.24 -2.89 3.55
N GLN A 158 -6.86 -2.77 2.37
CA GLN A 158 -8.25 -2.33 2.22
C GLN A 158 -9.28 -3.44 2.41
N HIS A 159 -8.98 -4.67 1.97
CA HIS A 159 -9.92 -5.78 2.01
C HIS A 159 -9.66 -6.75 3.16
N ALA A 160 -8.40 -7.02 3.51
CA ALA A 160 -8.08 -7.96 4.60
C ALA A 160 -7.95 -7.24 5.94
N ILE A 161 -6.96 -6.36 6.10
CA ILE A 161 -6.63 -5.71 7.37
C ILE A 161 -7.79 -4.84 7.87
N SER A 162 -8.52 -4.17 6.97
CA SER A 162 -9.63 -3.31 7.36
C SER A 162 -10.74 -4.00 8.16
N LEU A 163 -10.87 -5.33 8.05
CA LEU A 163 -11.85 -6.12 8.82
C LEU A 163 -11.72 -5.92 10.32
N ILE A 164 -10.49 -5.82 10.83
CA ILE A 164 -10.25 -5.71 12.26
C ILE A 164 -10.57 -4.33 12.81
N ASN A 165 -10.69 -3.32 11.94
CA ASN A 165 -10.90 -1.91 12.36
C ASN A 165 -12.13 -1.75 13.26
N TYR A 166 -13.23 -2.44 12.96
CA TYR A 166 -14.45 -2.36 13.78
C TYR A 166 -14.28 -2.98 15.17
N HIS A 167 -13.38 -3.97 15.28
CA HIS A 167 -13.17 -4.71 16.50
C HIS A 167 -12.15 -4.04 17.44
N ILE A 168 -11.26 -3.20 16.91
CA ILE A 168 -10.33 -2.39 17.69
C ILE A 168 -11.12 -1.38 18.52
N GLY A 169 -10.97 -1.43 19.85
CA GLY A 169 -11.68 -0.58 20.80
C GLY A 169 -13.04 -1.10 21.24
N VAL A 170 -13.59 -2.12 20.58
CA VAL A 170 -14.80 -2.84 21.02
C VAL A 170 -14.43 -4.11 21.80
N LEU A 171 -13.45 -4.86 21.29
CA LEU A 171 -12.88 -6.01 21.98
C LEU A 171 -11.81 -5.60 23.00
N ARG A 172 -11.73 -6.34 24.10
CA ARG A 172 -10.64 -6.26 25.09
C ARG A 172 -9.40 -7.01 24.56
N LEU A 173 -8.73 -6.42 23.57
CA LEU A 173 -7.51 -6.98 22.98
C LEU A 173 -6.27 -6.34 23.58
N GLU A 174 -5.23 -7.15 23.74
CA GLU A 174 -3.93 -6.69 24.19
C GLU A 174 -2.98 -6.48 22.99
N PRO A 175 -1.92 -5.64 23.13
CA PRO A 175 -0.94 -5.41 22.05
C PRO A 175 -0.36 -6.70 21.45
N ALA A 176 -0.20 -7.74 22.27
CA ALA A 176 0.32 -9.04 21.83
C ALA A 176 -0.61 -9.75 20.84
N ASP A 177 -1.93 -9.55 20.93
CA ASP A 177 -2.90 -10.16 20.01
C ASP A 177 -2.77 -9.55 18.60
N PHE A 178 -2.55 -8.23 18.51
CA PHE A 178 -2.30 -7.56 17.23
C PHE A 178 -0.98 -8.00 16.59
N SER A 179 0.08 -8.12 17.40
CA SER A 179 1.40 -8.58 16.94
C SER A 179 1.36 -10.02 16.40
N LYS A 180 0.60 -10.92 17.05
CA LYS A 180 0.35 -12.29 16.57
C LYS A 180 -0.36 -12.32 15.21
N LEU A 181 -1.35 -11.45 15.00
CA LEU A 181 -2.01 -11.36 13.69
C LEU A 181 -1.05 -10.83 12.61
N ASP A 182 -0.20 -9.85 12.94
CA ASP A 182 0.85 -9.38 12.04
C ASP A 182 1.83 -10.52 11.65
N ASP A 183 2.19 -11.37 12.60
CA ASP A 183 3.03 -12.55 12.37
C ASP A 183 2.34 -13.59 11.47
N ALA A 184 1.04 -13.86 11.70
CA ALA A 184 0.26 -14.77 10.87
C ALA A 184 0.13 -14.27 9.42
N VAL A 185 -0.14 -12.98 9.22
CA VAL A 185 -0.16 -12.37 7.88
C VAL A 185 1.19 -12.50 7.21
N ARG A 186 2.29 -12.23 7.93
CA ARG A 186 3.66 -12.38 7.38
C ARG A 186 3.97 -13.83 7.01
N ALA A 187 3.53 -14.80 7.81
CA ALA A 187 3.71 -16.22 7.52
C ALA A 187 3.05 -16.61 6.18
N VAL A 188 1.85 -16.09 5.89
CA VAL A 188 1.18 -16.29 4.60
C VAL A 188 1.99 -15.67 3.44
N LEU A 189 2.51 -14.46 3.62
CA LEU A 189 3.34 -13.81 2.60
C LEU A 189 4.64 -14.59 2.32
N VAL A 190 5.22 -15.18 3.36
CA VAL A 190 6.43 -16.02 3.25
C VAL A 190 6.11 -17.34 2.54
N LYS A 191 5.02 -18.02 2.91
CA LYS A 191 4.53 -19.25 2.26
C LYS A 191 4.35 -19.06 0.75
N ASN A 192 3.84 -17.90 0.35
CA ASN A 192 3.62 -17.54 -1.05
C ASN A 192 4.82 -16.85 -1.74
N LYS A 193 6.00 -16.81 -1.09
CA LYS A 193 7.24 -16.21 -1.63
C LYS A 193 7.13 -14.73 -2.01
N ILE A 194 6.15 -14.02 -1.44
CA ILE A 194 5.97 -12.57 -1.60
C ILE A 194 6.94 -11.81 -0.70
N HIS A 195 7.27 -12.37 0.46
CA HIS A 195 8.29 -11.90 1.37
C HIS A 195 9.25 -13.06 1.69
N LEU A 196 10.53 -12.78 1.86
CA LEU A 196 11.52 -13.81 2.16
C LEU A 196 11.82 -13.78 3.66
N ARG A 197 12.09 -14.94 4.26
CA ARG A 197 12.46 -15.05 5.68
C ARG A 197 13.65 -14.16 6.09
N PRO A 198 14.76 -14.10 5.32
CA PRO A 198 15.85 -13.18 5.64
C PRO A 198 15.51 -11.70 5.36
N GLY A 199 14.33 -11.40 4.80
CA GLY A 199 13.89 -10.04 4.53
C GLY A 199 13.71 -9.19 5.80
N CYS A 200 13.73 -7.88 5.60
CA CYS A 200 13.48 -6.90 6.65
C CYS A 200 11.98 -6.77 6.89
N LYS A 201 11.53 -7.22 8.07
CA LYS A 201 10.12 -7.09 8.49
C LYS A 201 9.72 -5.62 8.61
N GLU A 202 10.64 -4.75 9.00
CA GLU A 202 10.37 -3.33 9.20
C GLU A 202 10.09 -2.62 7.87
N ARG A 203 10.85 -2.95 6.82
CA ARG A 203 10.61 -2.45 5.46
C ARG A 203 9.24 -2.85 4.91
N LEU A 204 8.72 -4.01 5.31
CA LEU A 204 7.38 -4.44 4.92
C LEU A 204 6.32 -3.41 5.35
N TYR A 205 6.49 -2.85 6.55
CA TYR A 205 5.58 -1.89 7.16
C TYR A 205 5.88 -0.43 6.85
N LEU A 206 7.08 -0.12 6.33
CA LEU A 206 7.40 1.24 5.91
C LEU A 206 6.53 1.70 4.72
N PRO A 207 6.22 3.01 4.65
CA PRO A 207 5.55 3.59 3.49
C PRO A 207 6.34 3.37 2.19
N ARG A 208 5.63 3.21 1.08
CA ARG A 208 6.26 3.08 -0.25
C ARG A 208 7.06 4.32 -0.66
N THR A 209 6.73 5.50 -0.14
CA THR A 209 7.47 6.76 -0.34
C THR A 209 8.81 6.79 0.40
N GLU A 210 9.00 5.88 1.37
CA GLU A 210 10.21 5.74 2.18
C GLU A 210 10.92 4.40 1.90
N LEU A 211 10.89 3.94 0.64
CA LEU A 211 11.50 2.68 0.19
C LEU A 211 10.91 1.40 0.84
N GLY A 212 9.78 1.53 1.54
CA GLY A 212 9.01 0.43 2.12
C GLY A 212 8.07 -0.27 1.14
N ARG A 213 7.35 -1.30 1.63
CA ARG A 213 6.37 -2.05 0.81
C ARG A 213 4.93 -1.60 1.03
N GLY A 214 4.67 -0.84 2.08
CA GLY A 214 3.37 -0.25 2.39
C GLY A 214 2.32 -1.23 2.89
N LEU A 215 2.70 -2.34 3.53
CA LEU A 215 1.75 -3.15 4.29
C LEU A 215 1.45 -2.43 5.61
N ASN A 216 0.19 -2.31 6.00
CA ASN A 216 -0.14 -1.74 7.30
C ASN A 216 0.11 -2.79 8.40
N SER A 217 0.88 -2.44 9.43
CA SER A 217 0.93 -3.25 10.64
C SER A 217 -0.38 -3.09 11.41
N VAL A 218 -0.98 -4.21 11.78
CA VAL A 218 -2.18 -4.21 12.63
C VAL A 218 -1.84 -3.62 14.01
N GLU A 219 -0.67 -3.96 14.57
CA GLU A 219 -0.19 -3.42 15.84
C GLU A 219 -0.09 -1.89 15.78
N LEU A 220 0.66 -1.33 14.83
CA LEU A 220 0.85 0.12 14.70
C LEU A 220 -0.47 0.85 14.41
N ARG A 221 -1.33 0.26 13.59
CA ARG A 221 -2.65 0.83 13.26
C ARG A 221 -3.58 0.83 14.47
N SER A 222 -3.55 -0.22 15.30
CA SER A 222 -4.38 -0.31 16.50
C SER A 222 -4.04 0.80 17.51
N GLU A 223 -2.76 1.16 17.65
CA GLU A 223 -2.31 2.26 18.51
C GLU A 223 -2.94 3.59 18.10
N HIS A 224 -2.91 3.91 16.81
CA HIS A 224 -3.55 5.12 16.26
C HIS A 224 -5.06 5.12 16.50
N MET A 225 -5.73 4.00 16.24
CA MET A 225 -7.18 3.88 16.38
C MET A 225 -7.63 4.02 17.84
N LEU A 226 -6.90 3.41 18.78
CA LEU A 226 -7.19 3.52 20.20
C LEU A 226 -6.94 4.94 20.73
N LEU A 227 -5.84 5.58 20.32
CA LEU A 227 -5.56 6.97 20.67
C LEU A 227 -6.68 7.91 20.18
N GLN A 228 -7.07 7.78 18.90
CA GLN A 228 -8.15 8.58 18.33
C GLN A 228 -9.50 8.34 19.02
N LEU A 229 -9.80 7.09 19.37
CA LEU A 229 -11.00 6.74 20.11
C LEU A 229 -11.02 7.40 21.49
N LEU A 230 -9.90 7.31 22.23
CA LEU A 230 -9.76 7.95 23.54
C LEU A 230 -9.92 9.47 23.43
N ASP A 231 -9.20 10.12 22.52
CA ASP A 231 -9.28 11.57 22.30
C ASP A 231 -10.70 12.01 21.93
N CYS A 232 -11.42 11.21 21.13
CA CYS A 232 -12.82 11.48 20.81
C CYS A 232 -13.72 11.39 22.03
N LEU A 233 -13.55 10.37 22.88
CA LEU A 233 -14.31 10.20 24.11
C LEU A 233 -14.04 11.35 25.09
N GLU A 234 -12.77 11.72 25.28
CA GLU A 234 -12.36 12.82 26.17
C GLU A 234 -12.92 14.17 25.72
N LYS A 235 -12.83 14.51 24.43
CA LYS A 235 -13.33 15.79 23.90
C LYS A 235 -14.84 15.94 23.98
N SER A 236 -15.57 14.84 23.99
CA SER A 236 -17.04 14.84 23.93
C SER A 236 -17.73 14.39 25.21
N LYS A 237 -16.96 14.14 26.28
CA LYS A 237 -17.50 13.74 27.59
C LYS A 237 -18.46 14.78 28.17
N GLU A 238 -18.19 16.07 27.93
CA GLU A 238 -19.01 17.19 28.44
C GLU A 238 -20.33 17.33 27.67
N ILE A 239 -20.34 16.91 26.41
CA ILE A 239 -21.49 17.06 25.50
C ILE A 239 -22.39 15.82 25.53
N SER A 240 -21.83 14.63 25.80
CA SER A 240 -22.55 13.36 25.69
C SER A 240 -22.39 12.51 26.96
N THR A 241 -23.46 12.46 27.77
CA THR A 241 -23.56 11.63 28.99
C THR A 241 -23.21 10.17 28.74
N ARG A 242 -23.60 9.60 27.59
CA ARG A 242 -23.22 8.23 27.18
C ARG A 242 -21.71 8.05 27.05
N ARG A 243 -21.01 9.02 26.47
CA ARG A 243 -19.55 8.93 26.22
C ARG A 243 -18.78 9.13 27.52
N ALA A 244 -19.27 10.01 28.40
CA ALA A 244 -18.78 10.13 29.77
C ALA A 244 -18.93 8.82 30.55
N ALA A 245 -20.10 8.17 30.46
CA ALA A 245 -20.34 6.87 31.10
C ALA A 245 -19.42 5.76 30.55
N ILE A 246 -19.22 5.71 29.23
CA ILE A 246 -18.27 4.77 28.61
C ILE A 246 -16.87 5.02 29.16
N LEU A 247 -16.38 6.26 29.10
CA LEU A 247 -15.05 6.62 29.58
C LEU A 247 -14.86 6.27 31.07
N MET A 248 -15.88 6.48 31.91
CA MET A 248 -15.87 6.10 33.32
C MET A 248 -15.73 4.59 33.52
N VAL A 249 -16.53 3.79 32.80
CA VAL A 249 -16.46 2.32 32.87
C VAL A 249 -15.10 1.81 32.39
N GLU A 250 -14.58 2.38 31.30
CA GLU A 250 -13.25 2.06 30.77
C GLU A 250 -12.15 2.36 31.80
N ASN A 251 -12.21 3.53 32.46
CA ASN A 251 -11.24 3.93 33.48
C ASN A 251 -11.28 3.03 34.71
N ASN A 252 -12.48 2.68 35.18
CA ASN A 252 -12.65 1.78 36.33
C ASN A 252 -12.08 0.39 36.06
N ASN A 253 -12.23 -0.10 34.83
CA ASN A 253 -11.70 -1.39 34.40
C ASN A 253 -10.21 -1.35 34.01
N LYS A 254 -9.57 -0.17 34.03
CA LYS A 254 -8.15 0.05 33.66
C LYS A 254 -7.78 -0.61 32.33
N THR A 255 -8.61 -0.42 31.32
CA THR A 255 -8.49 -1.11 30.04
C THR A 255 -7.29 -0.59 29.25
N HIS A 256 -6.83 -1.36 28.27
CA HIS A 256 -5.73 -0.91 27.40
C HIS A 256 -6.05 0.44 26.72
N LEU A 257 -7.33 0.70 26.38
CA LEU A 257 -7.79 1.97 25.82
C LEU A 257 -7.46 3.16 26.73
N THR A 258 -7.66 3.05 28.04
CA THR A 258 -7.39 4.18 28.97
C THR A 258 -5.91 4.32 29.28
N LEU A 259 -5.16 3.21 29.22
CA LEU A 259 -3.73 3.19 29.45
C LEU A 259 -2.91 3.55 28.19
N ILE A 260 -3.56 3.71 27.02
CA ILE A 260 -2.87 3.86 25.73
C ILE A 260 -1.90 5.03 25.71
N LYS A 261 -2.27 6.21 26.24
CA LYS A 261 -1.39 7.39 26.26
C LYS A 261 -0.12 7.11 27.07
N GLY A 262 -0.24 6.50 28.25
CA GLY A 262 0.90 6.11 29.07
C GLY A 262 1.76 5.02 28.42
N PHE A 263 1.11 4.00 27.85
CA PHE A 263 1.77 2.93 27.12
C PHE A 263 2.61 3.45 25.95
N LEU A 264 2.05 4.35 25.13
CA LEU A 264 2.74 4.94 23.98
C LEU A 264 3.91 5.82 24.42
N LYS A 265 3.77 6.62 25.49
CA LYS A 265 4.88 7.40 26.07
C LYS A 265 6.05 6.50 26.45
N VAL A 266 5.80 5.39 27.11
CA VAL A 266 6.84 4.43 27.52
C VAL A 266 7.44 3.70 26.30
N LYS A 267 6.59 3.17 25.41
CA LYS A 267 6.99 2.37 24.25
C LYS A 267 7.88 3.15 23.28
N TYR A 268 7.56 4.42 23.04
CA TYR A 268 8.26 5.28 22.08
C TYR A 268 9.16 6.33 22.74
N ARG A 269 9.27 6.35 24.08
CA ARG A 269 10.05 7.32 24.86
C ARG A 269 9.68 8.77 24.54
N LEU A 270 8.38 9.05 24.47
CA LEU A 270 7.87 10.39 24.17
C LEU A 270 7.86 11.25 25.42
N VAL A 271 8.46 12.44 25.33
CA VAL A 271 8.52 13.44 26.40
C VAL A 271 7.26 14.30 26.41
N GLU A 272 6.78 14.67 25.22
CA GLU A 272 5.61 15.53 25.04
C GLU A 272 4.29 14.76 25.11
N GLU A 273 3.17 15.48 25.00
CA GLU A 273 1.85 14.88 24.90
C GLU A 273 1.72 14.05 23.60
N VAL A 274 1.08 12.89 23.70
CA VAL A 274 0.93 11.98 22.57
C VAL A 274 -0.19 12.50 21.69
N THR A 275 0.17 12.98 20.51
CA THR A 275 -0.76 13.39 19.45
C THR A 275 -0.70 12.39 18.32
N TYR A 276 -1.68 12.45 17.40
CA TYR A 276 -1.68 11.61 16.20
C TYR A 276 -0.37 11.77 15.40
N LYS A 277 0.08 13.01 15.18
CA LYS A 277 1.27 13.28 14.37
C LYS A 277 2.56 12.85 15.08
N SER A 278 2.68 13.12 16.38
CA SER A 278 3.86 12.69 17.14
C SER A 278 3.95 11.17 17.25
N LEU A 279 2.82 10.46 17.30
CA LEU A 279 2.79 8.99 17.23
C LEU A 279 3.26 8.48 15.86
N GLU A 280 2.77 9.06 14.75
CA GLU A 280 3.14 8.63 13.39
C GLU A 280 4.66 8.78 13.17
N GLU A 281 5.23 9.92 13.57
CA GLU A 281 6.68 10.18 13.48
C GLU A 281 7.49 9.22 14.38
N ALA A 282 6.98 8.90 15.58
CA ALA A 282 7.62 7.98 16.50
C ALA A 282 7.61 6.52 16.01
N GLN A 283 6.50 6.07 15.41
CA GLN A 283 6.38 4.75 14.81
C GLN A 283 7.35 4.59 13.63
N LEU A 284 7.41 5.59 12.73
CA LEU A 284 8.37 5.61 11.63
C LEU A 284 9.81 5.59 12.15
N THR A 285 10.12 6.42 13.15
CA THR A 285 11.45 6.47 13.75
C THR A 285 11.84 5.13 14.36
N LYS A 286 10.92 4.45 15.05
CA LYS A 286 11.15 3.10 15.58
C LYS A 286 11.48 2.10 14.47
N LEU A 287 10.70 2.07 13.39
CA LEU A 287 10.96 1.17 12.26
C LEU A 287 12.35 1.41 11.66
N HIS A 288 12.72 2.67 11.45
CA HIS A 288 14.05 3.03 10.95
C HIS A 288 15.16 2.62 11.93
N ASN A 289 15.02 2.88 13.23
CA ASN A 289 16.01 2.47 14.23
C ASN A 289 16.26 0.95 14.25
N GLU A 290 15.21 0.15 14.06
CA GLU A 290 15.34 -1.31 13.95
C GLU A 290 16.02 -1.75 12.64
N ILE A 291 15.82 -1.01 11.54
CA ILE A 291 16.55 -1.22 10.28
C ILE A 291 18.03 -0.89 10.45
N GLU A 292 18.36 0.20 11.15
CA GLU A 292 19.74 0.64 11.35
C GLU A 292 20.59 -0.38 12.12
N LYS A 293 19.98 -1.16 13.02
CA LYS A 293 20.67 -2.27 13.71
C LYS A 293 21.15 -3.36 12.75
N ARG A 294 20.57 -3.47 11.55
CA ARG A 294 20.92 -4.49 10.56
C ARG A 294 21.86 -3.93 9.50
N LYS A 295 23.15 -4.30 9.56
CA LYS A 295 24.22 -3.79 8.68
C LYS A 295 23.88 -3.80 7.18
N LEU A 296 23.24 -4.87 6.69
CA LEU A 296 22.93 -5.00 5.26
C LEU A 296 21.78 -4.10 4.80
N HIS A 297 20.75 -3.97 5.62
CA HIS A 297 19.61 -3.13 5.30
C HIS A 297 19.95 -1.65 5.47
N LEU A 298 20.77 -1.30 6.46
CA LEU A 298 21.24 0.06 6.73
C LEU A 298 21.82 0.76 5.49
N LYS A 299 22.58 0.06 4.62
CA LYS A 299 23.23 0.67 3.45
C LYS A 299 22.26 1.46 2.57
N LEU A 300 21.09 0.90 2.27
CA LEU A 300 20.06 1.58 1.45
C LEU A 300 19.46 2.80 2.17
N TYR A 301 19.32 2.72 3.50
CA TYR A 301 18.71 3.78 4.30
C TYR A 301 19.70 4.84 4.77
N ASN A 302 21.01 4.65 4.59
CA ASN A 302 22.01 5.70 4.75
C ASN A 302 21.68 6.94 3.89
N ALA A 303 20.94 6.75 2.79
CA ALA A 303 20.51 7.84 1.94
C ALA A 303 19.66 8.88 2.68
N ARG A 304 18.98 8.48 3.76
CA ARG A 304 18.21 9.38 4.62
C ARG A 304 19.09 10.32 5.45
N LYS A 305 20.29 9.89 5.83
CA LYS A 305 21.25 10.71 6.59
C LYS A 305 21.96 11.73 5.70
N ASN A 306 21.99 11.48 4.40
CA ASN A 306 22.60 12.35 3.41
C ASN A 306 21.55 13.34 2.86
N ASP A 307 21.59 14.58 3.34
CA ASP A 307 20.70 15.65 2.86
C ASP A 307 20.56 15.79 1.32
N PRO A 308 21.61 15.66 0.49
CA PRO A 308 21.46 15.85 -0.96
C PRO A 308 20.66 14.74 -1.66
N LEU A 309 20.40 13.61 -1.00
CA LEU A 309 19.71 12.46 -1.57
C LEU A 309 18.19 12.54 -1.36
N SER A 310 17.42 12.04 -2.32
CA SER A 310 15.95 12.05 -2.26
C SER A 310 15.39 10.65 -2.13
N VAL A 311 15.01 10.24 -0.92
CA VAL A 311 14.33 8.94 -0.69
C VAL A 311 13.00 8.88 -1.45
N SER A 312 12.25 9.99 -1.48
CA SER A 312 10.95 10.06 -2.15
C SER A 312 11.05 9.84 -3.66
N ASP A 313 12.01 10.48 -4.34
CA ASP A 313 12.19 10.32 -5.79
C ASP A 313 12.86 8.96 -6.13
N SER A 314 13.64 8.40 -5.20
CA SER A 314 14.23 7.05 -5.31
C SER A 314 13.20 5.92 -5.20
N SER A 315 11.99 6.23 -4.70
CA SER A 315 10.93 5.25 -4.46
C SER A 315 9.80 5.27 -5.51
N ILE A 316 9.98 6.01 -6.61
CA ILE A 316 8.97 6.14 -7.67
C ILE A 316 8.60 4.76 -8.26
N TRP A 317 9.59 3.87 -8.42
CA TRP A 317 9.37 2.51 -8.91
C TRP A 317 8.44 1.66 -8.04
N LEU A 318 8.38 1.90 -6.72
CA LEU A 318 7.45 1.20 -5.82
C LEU A 318 6.01 1.70 -6.00
N ASN A 319 5.82 2.96 -6.39
CA ASN A 319 4.50 3.58 -6.48
C ASN A 319 3.90 3.54 -7.89
N LYS A 320 4.75 3.48 -8.92
CA LYS A 320 4.35 3.58 -10.33
C LYS A 320 4.88 2.45 -11.20
N GLY A 321 5.79 1.61 -10.68
CA GLY A 321 6.32 0.46 -11.39
C GLY A 321 5.32 -0.68 -11.46
N ASN A 322 5.35 -1.43 -12.57
CA ASN A 322 4.56 -2.64 -12.74
C ASN A 322 5.40 -3.87 -12.35
N ILE A 323 5.59 -4.07 -11.05
CA ILE A 323 6.54 -5.06 -10.52
C ILE A 323 5.78 -6.12 -9.75
N ARG A 324 6.13 -7.39 -10.00
CA ARG A 324 5.55 -8.52 -9.26
C ARG A 324 5.98 -8.46 -7.79
N PRO A 325 5.12 -8.89 -6.84
CA PRO A 325 5.42 -8.83 -5.41
C PRO A 325 6.77 -9.44 -5.02
N HIS A 326 7.11 -10.63 -5.51
CA HIS A 326 8.39 -11.30 -5.21
C HIS A 326 9.61 -10.53 -5.72
N ASN A 327 9.46 -9.75 -6.80
CA ASN A 327 10.56 -8.93 -7.34
C ASN A 327 10.81 -7.66 -6.50
N GLU A 328 9.88 -7.23 -5.65
CA GLU A 328 10.12 -6.13 -4.70
C GLU A 328 10.80 -6.58 -3.39
N ALA A 329 10.91 -7.90 -3.15
CA ALA A 329 11.48 -8.47 -1.93
C ALA A 329 12.90 -7.93 -1.66
N ASP A 330 13.34 -7.95 -0.40
CA ASP A 330 14.58 -7.31 0.03
C ASP A 330 15.81 -7.76 -0.74
N ARG A 331 16.20 -6.91 -1.69
CA ARG A 331 17.38 -7.09 -2.52
C ARG A 331 18.67 -6.86 -1.72
N ASN A 332 18.58 -6.23 -0.55
CA ASN A 332 19.69 -6.00 0.38
C ASN A 332 20.12 -7.25 1.16
N VAL A 333 19.27 -8.29 1.21
CA VAL A 333 19.62 -9.57 1.85
C VAL A 333 20.82 -10.23 1.17
N PHE A 334 20.98 -10.01 -0.14
CA PHE A 334 22.03 -10.64 -0.93
C PHE A 334 23.44 -10.04 -0.71
N TRP A 335 23.58 -9.05 0.18
CA TRP A 335 24.81 -8.25 0.32
C TRP A 335 25.61 -8.63 1.55
N GLY A 336 25.83 -9.92 1.81
CA GLY A 336 26.68 -10.40 2.92
C GLY A 336 27.99 -9.61 3.07
N ALA A 337 28.43 -9.41 4.30
CA ALA A 337 29.49 -8.47 4.68
C ALA A 337 30.87 -8.71 4.03
N GLU A 338 31.09 -9.84 3.36
CA GLU A 338 32.31 -10.17 2.63
C GLU A 338 32.20 -10.01 1.10
N CYS A 339 31.04 -9.60 0.58
CA CYS A 339 30.89 -9.23 -0.84
C CYS A 339 31.44 -7.82 -1.15
N MET A 340 32.45 -7.37 -0.40
CA MET A 340 33.43 -6.40 -0.91
C MET A 340 34.25 -7.09 -2.01
N CYS A 341 33.58 -7.53 -3.08
CA CYS A 341 34.30 -7.92 -4.26
C CYS A 341 34.96 -6.62 -4.76
N GLN A 342 36.27 -6.54 -4.61
CA GLN A 342 37.16 -5.60 -5.30
C GLN A 342 37.02 -5.65 -6.84
N HIS A 343 36.01 -6.39 -7.34
CA HIS A 343 35.64 -6.67 -8.72
C HIS A 343 34.58 -5.72 -9.29
N TRP A 344 33.78 -5.00 -8.47
CA TRP A 344 32.71 -4.13 -8.98
C TRP A 344 33.25 -2.90 -9.75
N ASN A 345 34.49 -2.51 -9.45
CA ASN A 345 35.25 -1.52 -10.22
C ASN A 345 36.08 -2.16 -11.36
N LYS A 346 36.11 -3.50 -11.50
CA LYS A 346 36.99 -4.22 -12.44
C LYS A 346 36.27 -4.93 -13.59
N SER A 347 34.98 -5.29 -13.48
CA SER A 347 34.21 -5.80 -14.62
C SER A 347 33.43 -4.67 -15.31
N GLY A 348 34.09 -3.90 -16.19
CA GLY A 348 33.45 -2.85 -16.99
C GLY A 348 32.17 -3.29 -17.74
N HIS A 349 32.01 -4.61 -17.96
CA HIS A 349 30.83 -5.22 -18.56
C HIS A 349 29.52 -5.04 -17.74
N ASP A 350 29.56 -5.09 -16.41
CA ASP A 350 28.34 -5.02 -15.57
C ASP A 350 27.81 -3.59 -15.41
N TYR A 351 28.71 -2.62 -15.33
CA TYR A 351 28.37 -1.21 -15.46
C TYR A 351 27.72 -0.96 -16.84
N THR A 352 28.40 -1.39 -17.91
CA THR A 352 27.97 -1.18 -19.30
C THR A 352 26.58 -1.76 -19.56
N ARG A 353 26.26 -2.92 -18.98
CA ARG A 353 24.94 -3.54 -19.14
C ARG A 353 23.81 -2.69 -18.54
N ARG A 354 23.99 -2.15 -17.33
CA ARG A 354 23.01 -1.27 -16.67
C ARG A 354 22.88 0.05 -17.43
N HIS A 355 24.01 0.68 -17.73
CA HIS A 355 24.11 1.90 -18.53
C HIS A 355 23.35 1.79 -19.85
N ASN A 356 23.63 0.76 -20.65
CA ASN A 356 23.03 0.59 -21.96
C ASN A 356 21.52 0.34 -21.88
N GLN A 357 21.00 -0.27 -20.81
CA GLN A 357 19.55 -0.38 -20.62
C GLN A 357 18.90 0.97 -20.35
N VAL A 358 19.55 1.84 -19.55
CA VAL A 358 19.05 3.20 -19.31
C VAL A 358 19.06 4.01 -20.61
N VAL A 359 20.18 4.02 -21.33
CA VAL A 359 20.30 4.68 -22.65
C VAL A 359 19.23 4.18 -23.61
N ARG A 360 18.99 2.87 -23.68
CA ARG A 360 17.94 2.28 -24.51
C ARG A 360 16.54 2.79 -24.17
N CYS A 361 16.23 2.96 -22.88
CA CYS A 361 14.94 3.49 -22.42
C CYS A 361 14.78 4.98 -22.80
N LEU A 362 15.82 5.79 -22.54
CA LEU A 362 15.83 7.21 -22.87
C LEU A 362 15.71 7.41 -24.38
N HIS A 363 16.47 6.65 -25.18
CA HIS A 363 16.41 6.72 -26.63
C HIS A 363 15.00 6.42 -27.17
N LEU A 364 14.35 5.33 -26.73
CA LEU A 364 12.98 5.03 -27.17
C LEU A 364 11.99 6.15 -26.79
N LEU A 365 12.13 6.74 -25.60
CA LEU A 365 11.30 7.86 -25.17
C LEU A 365 11.47 9.07 -26.10
N LEU A 366 12.71 9.42 -26.42
CA LEU A 366 13.03 10.54 -27.31
C LEU A 366 12.54 10.30 -28.74
N LEU A 367 12.66 9.07 -29.26
CA LEU A 367 12.13 8.73 -30.58
C LEU A 367 10.61 8.91 -30.68
N ASN A 368 9.87 8.50 -29.65
CA ASN A 368 8.43 8.70 -29.61
C ASN A 368 8.06 10.18 -29.51
N ARG A 369 8.85 10.98 -28.78
CA ARG A 369 8.63 12.43 -28.64
C ARG A 369 8.80 13.16 -29.96
N TYR A 370 9.90 12.93 -30.65
CA TYR A 370 10.22 13.59 -31.92
C TYR A 370 9.60 12.87 -33.13
N LYS A 371 8.61 12.00 -32.91
CA LYS A 371 7.83 11.30 -33.93
C LYS A 371 8.66 10.45 -34.90
N PHE A 372 9.84 9.96 -34.49
CA PHE A 372 10.61 8.98 -35.26
C PHE A 372 9.93 7.61 -35.26
N LYS A 373 9.29 7.25 -34.15
CA LYS A 373 8.55 5.98 -33.97
C LYS A 373 7.30 6.24 -33.13
N SER A 374 6.37 5.29 -33.15
CA SER A 374 5.15 5.30 -32.31
C SER A 374 5.06 4.07 -31.39
N SER A 375 6.16 3.31 -31.24
CA SER A 375 6.18 2.06 -30.47
C SER A 375 6.43 2.30 -28.99
N LYS A 376 5.61 1.66 -28.14
CA LYS A 376 5.80 1.64 -26.68
C LYS A 376 6.59 0.41 -26.19
N ARG A 377 6.98 -0.50 -27.10
CA ARG A 377 7.60 -1.78 -26.73
C ARG A 377 9.12 -1.65 -26.67
N ILE A 378 9.67 -1.63 -25.45
CA ILE A 378 11.12 -1.56 -25.22
C ILE A 378 11.87 -2.85 -25.56
N ARG A 379 11.25 -4.03 -25.39
CA ARG A 379 11.92 -5.33 -25.60
C ARG A 379 12.46 -5.51 -27.02
N SER A 380 11.73 -5.01 -28.02
CA SER A 380 12.09 -5.11 -29.44
C SER A 380 12.88 -3.91 -29.97
N HIS A 381 13.12 -2.88 -29.15
CA HIS A 381 13.72 -1.63 -29.62
C HIS A 381 15.26 -1.74 -29.66
N SER A 382 15.89 -1.56 -30.82
CA SER A 382 17.35 -1.42 -30.93
C SER A 382 17.76 0.06 -30.91
N VAL A 383 18.87 0.36 -30.26
CA VAL A 383 19.46 1.71 -30.27
C VAL A 383 20.06 1.95 -31.66
N GLN A 384 19.77 3.10 -32.25
CA GLN A 384 20.30 3.52 -33.55
C GLN A 384 21.25 4.69 -33.29
N GLU A 385 22.40 4.70 -33.97
CA GLU A 385 23.47 5.66 -33.67
C GLU A 385 23.14 7.08 -34.11
N ILE A 386 22.53 7.26 -35.29
CA ILE A 386 22.16 8.57 -35.83
C ILE A 386 20.77 8.46 -36.45
N LEU A 387 19.89 9.38 -36.06
CA LEU A 387 18.55 9.53 -36.61
C LEU A 387 18.27 11.01 -36.81
N ASP A 388 17.85 11.37 -38.02
CA ASP A 388 17.52 12.74 -38.38
C ASP A 388 16.14 12.79 -39.04
N ASN A 389 15.33 13.77 -38.64
CA ASN A 389 14.05 14.06 -39.29
C ASN A 389 13.79 15.58 -39.32
N GLU A 390 12.60 15.98 -39.76
CA GLU A 390 12.20 17.39 -39.82
C GLU A 390 12.15 18.10 -38.44
N TYR A 391 12.03 17.34 -37.34
CA TYR A 391 11.88 17.89 -35.99
C TYR A 391 13.19 17.94 -35.20
N ALA A 392 14.01 16.90 -35.30
CA ALA A 392 15.22 16.78 -34.50
C ALA A 392 16.26 15.88 -35.16
N GLU A 393 17.49 16.03 -34.67
CA GLU A 393 18.57 15.07 -34.87
C GLU A 393 18.92 14.42 -33.53
N ILE A 394 18.92 13.10 -33.46
CA ILE A 394 19.30 12.34 -32.26
C ILE A 394 20.49 11.48 -32.63
N ARG A 395 21.56 11.60 -31.84
CA ARG A 395 22.73 10.73 -31.96
C ARG A 395 23.03 10.04 -30.64
N VAL A 396 23.39 8.76 -30.67
CA VAL A 396 23.72 7.96 -29.48
C VAL A 396 25.13 7.41 -29.59
N ASP A 397 25.96 7.67 -28.58
CA ASP A 397 27.34 7.20 -28.50
C ASP A 397 28.15 7.50 -29.78
N THR A 398 27.93 8.67 -30.38
CA THR A 398 28.63 9.10 -31.60
C THR A 398 29.63 10.21 -31.33
N ARG A 399 30.76 10.18 -32.03
CA ARG A 399 31.76 11.25 -31.94
C ARG A 399 31.29 12.50 -32.69
N ILE A 400 31.25 13.62 -31.99
CA ILE A 400 30.95 14.94 -32.56
C ILE A 400 32.26 15.56 -33.04
N LYS A 401 32.32 15.89 -34.33
CA LYS A 401 33.45 16.62 -34.91
C LYS A 401 33.25 18.12 -34.66
N THR A 402 34.28 18.75 -34.10
CA THR A 402 34.39 20.20 -33.89
C THR A 402 35.77 20.65 -34.37
N ASP A 403 35.90 21.89 -34.82
CA ASP A 403 37.17 22.43 -35.31
C ASP A 403 38.25 22.49 -34.22
N VAL A 404 37.82 22.65 -32.97
CA VAL A 404 38.69 22.55 -31.78
C VAL A 404 38.77 21.09 -31.33
N LYS A 405 39.99 20.55 -31.17
CA LYS A 405 40.23 19.22 -30.57
C LYS A 405 39.85 19.24 -29.10
N THR A 406 38.67 18.74 -28.78
CA THR A 406 38.21 18.54 -27.40
C THR A 406 38.53 17.12 -26.92
N ARG A 407 38.90 16.96 -25.63
CA ARG A 407 39.18 15.64 -25.05
C ARG A 407 37.92 14.76 -24.97
N ASN A 408 36.79 15.38 -24.63
CA ASN A 408 35.49 14.72 -24.49
C ASN A 408 34.56 15.18 -25.63
N ASN A 409 34.29 14.30 -26.58
CA ASN A 409 33.44 14.62 -27.75
C ASN A 409 32.46 13.51 -28.12
N ARG A 410 32.16 12.59 -27.21
CA ARG A 410 31.27 11.46 -27.41
C ARG A 410 30.24 11.38 -26.28
N PRO A 411 29.21 12.25 -26.29
CA PRO A 411 28.12 12.18 -25.32
C PRO A 411 27.31 10.90 -25.50
N ASP A 412 26.70 10.40 -24.42
CA ASP A 412 25.85 9.21 -24.49
C ASP A 412 24.64 9.44 -25.41
N ILE A 413 23.98 10.59 -25.27
CA ILE A 413 22.91 11.02 -26.18
C ILE A 413 23.07 12.50 -26.52
N PHE A 414 23.08 12.80 -27.81
CA PHE A 414 23.00 14.14 -28.38
C PHE A 414 21.61 14.34 -28.99
N ILE A 415 21.00 15.50 -28.72
CA ILE A 415 19.72 15.88 -29.30
C ILE A 415 19.85 17.30 -29.83
N LEU A 416 19.56 17.52 -31.10
CA LEU A 416 19.33 18.83 -31.69
C LEU A 416 17.84 18.98 -31.98
N ASP A 417 17.15 19.82 -31.22
CA ASP A 417 15.76 20.20 -31.50
C ASP A 417 15.77 21.33 -32.54
N LYS A 418 15.38 21.01 -33.78
CA LYS A 418 15.39 21.95 -34.92
C LYS A 418 14.32 23.03 -34.77
N LYS A 419 13.25 22.77 -34.02
CA LYS A 419 12.17 23.74 -33.79
C LYS A 419 12.50 24.73 -32.70
N LYS A 420 13.06 24.25 -31.58
CA LYS A 420 13.46 25.11 -30.45
C LYS A 420 14.85 25.72 -30.63
N ASN A 421 15.58 25.31 -31.66
CA ASN A 421 16.98 25.63 -31.89
C ASN A 421 17.81 25.47 -30.60
N LYS A 422 17.80 24.24 -30.07
CA LYS A 422 18.43 23.89 -28.80
C LYS A 422 19.10 22.53 -28.90
N ILE A 423 20.32 22.44 -28.38
CA ILE A 423 21.04 21.18 -28.23
C ILE A 423 20.96 20.72 -26.77
N THR A 424 20.68 19.44 -26.57
CA THR A 424 20.76 18.79 -25.25
C THR A 424 21.74 17.63 -25.31
N LEU A 425 22.72 17.65 -24.42
CA LEU A 425 23.68 16.58 -24.19
C LEU A 425 23.26 15.83 -22.92
N ILE A 426 23.00 14.54 -23.05
CA ILE A 426 22.66 13.67 -21.92
C ILE A 426 23.83 12.75 -21.67
N GLU A 427 24.21 12.64 -20.40
CA GLU A 427 25.27 11.75 -19.95
C GLU A 427 24.72 10.90 -18.80
N VAL A 428 24.71 9.58 -18.99
CA VAL A 428 24.10 8.62 -18.08
C VAL A 428 25.16 8.05 -17.13
N GLY A 429 24.87 7.98 -15.83
CA GLY A 429 25.77 7.42 -14.82
C GLY A 429 25.09 6.45 -13.87
N ILE A 430 25.65 5.24 -13.72
CA ILE A 430 25.20 4.26 -12.72
C ILE A 430 26.32 4.03 -11.70
N THR A 431 26.13 4.48 -10.46
CA THR A 431 27.24 4.54 -9.49
C THR A 431 26.87 4.04 -8.09
N SER A 432 27.82 4.06 -7.18
CA SER A 432 27.60 3.80 -5.75
C SER A 432 26.89 4.99 -5.10
N GLN A 433 26.31 4.75 -3.93
CA GLN A 433 25.74 5.84 -3.14
C GLN A 433 26.80 6.86 -2.71
N ASP A 434 28.02 6.41 -2.39
CA ASP A 434 29.10 7.27 -1.88
C ASP A 434 29.66 8.21 -2.95
N SER A 435 29.68 7.78 -4.22
CA SER A 435 30.22 8.54 -5.34
C SER A 435 29.16 9.30 -6.13
N LEU A 436 27.88 9.20 -5.74
CA LEU A 436 26.76 9.73 -6.52
C LEU A 436 26.89 11.23 -6.82
N GLN A 437 27.22 12.03 -5.81
CA GLN A 437 27.36 13.48 -5.98
C GLN A 437 28.56 13.89 -6.84
N ILE A 438 29.67 13.17 -6.66
CA ILE A 438 30.92 13.41 -7.39
C ILE A 438 30.66 13.13 -8.88
N VAL A 439 30.11 11.96 -9.19
CA VAL A 439 29.81 11.52 -10.57
C VAL A 439 28.81 12.45 -11.25
N GLU A 440 27.81 12.96 -10.52
CA GLU A 440 26.85 13.90 -11.08
C GLU A 440 27.49 15.24 -11.45
N THR A 441 28.36 15.76 -10.57
CA THR A 441 29.11 17.00 -10.85
C THR A 441 30.10 16.82 -11.98
N GLU A 442 30.81 15.69 -12.02
CA GLU A 442 31.74 15.33 -13.09
C GLU A 442 31.01 15.25 -14.43
N LYS A 443 29.87 14.55 -14.50
CA LYS A 443 29.08 14.40 -15.73
C LYS A 443 28.46 15.71 -16.20
N LEU A 444 28.05 16.58 -15.28
CA LEU A 444 27.54 17.91 -15.63
C LEU A 444 28.60 18.77 -16.33
N ARG A 445 29.85 18.74 -15.85
CA ARG A 445 30.95 19.57 -16.37
C ARG A 445 31.73 18.92 -17.51
N LYS A 446 31.52 17.62 -17.76
CA LYS A 446 32.30 16.80 -18.72
C LYS A 446 32.38 17.40 -20.12
N TYR A 447 31.32 18.07 -20.56
CA TYR A 447 31.18 18.59 -21.92
C TYR A 447 31.09 20.11 -22.00
N ASP A 448 31.49 20.87 -20.97
CA ASP A 448 31.38 22.34 -20.98
C ASP A 448 32.06 22.96 -22.21
N LEU A 449 33.28 22.51 -22.53
CA LEU A 449 34.02 22.97 -23.72
C LEU A 449 33.33 22.59 -25.03
N LEU A 450 32.76 21.38 -25.09
CA LEU A 450 32.04 20.91 -26.27
C LEU A 450 30.73 21.69 -26.46
N ALA A 451 30.03 22.01 -25.38
CA ALA A 451 28.81 22.78 -25.39
C ALA A 451 29.05 24.20 -25.92
N ASN A 452 30.14 24.85 -25.49
CA ASN A 452 30.53 26.15 -26.03
C ASN A 452 30.82 26.10 -27.53
N GLY A 453 31.57 25.09 -27.99
CA GLY A 453 31.87 24.91 -29.42
C GLY A 453 30.61 24.66 -30.25
N LEU A 454 29.71 23.79 -29.77
CA LEU A 454 28.43 23.50 -30.41
C LEU A 454 27.52 24.73 -30.48
N GLY A 455 27.49 25.53 -29.42
CA GLY A 455 26.69 26.76 -29.39
C GLY A 455 27.14 27.77 -30.44
N LEU A 456 28.44 27.86 -30.71
CA LEU A 456 28.99 28.70 -31.77
C LEU A 456 28.69 28.16 -33.18
N ILE A 457 28.85 26.85 -33.38
CA ILE A 457 28.64 26.18 -34.69
C ILE A 457 27.17 26.25 -35.12
N TYR A 458 26.26 25.85 -34.23
CA TYR A 458 24.84 25.75 -34.54
C TYR A 458 24.06 27.05 -34.21
N LYS A 459 24.73 28.05 -33.61
CA LYS A 459 24.11 29.31 -33.14
C LYS A 459 22.87 29.05 -32.29
N CYS A 460 22.99 28.12 -31.34
CA CYS A 460 21.89 27.61 -30.53
C CYS A 460 22.27 27.50 -29.05
N SER A 461 21.28 27.46 -28.16
CA SER A 461 21.54 27.17 -26.74
C SER A 461 21.91 25.70 -26.55
N VAL A 462 22.97 25.40 -25.78
CA VAL A 462 23.40 24.03 -25.47
C VAL A 462 23.22 23.77 -23.98
N GLU A 463 22.61 22.64 -23.67
CA GLU A 463 22.28 22.25 -22.31
C GLU A 463 22.86 20.86 -22.00
N ILE A 464 23.60 20.74 -20.91
CA ILE A 464 24.09 19.45 -20.41
C ILE A 464 23.18 18.97 -19.28
N ILE A 465 22.75 17.71 -19.36
CA ILE A 465 21.90 17.07 -18.37
C ILE A 465 22.53 15.74 -17.94
N PRO A 466 23.06 15.64 -16.71
CA PRO A 466 23.45 14.36 -16.14
C PRO A 466 22.18 13.57 -15.78
N TYR A 467 22.14 12.30 -16.15
CA TYR A 467 21.12 11.34 -15.71
C TYR A 467 21.82 10.29 -14.86
N VAL A 468 21.91 10.53 -13.56
CA VAL A 468 22.70 9.71 -12.64
C VAL A 468 21.80 9.08 -11.57
N MET A 469 21.99 7.78 -11.34
CA MET A 469 21.34 7.05 -10.25
C MET A 469 22.25 5.96 -9.71
N THR A 470 21.99 5.48 -8.50
CA THR A 470 22.72 4.34 -7.99
C THR A 470 22.18 3.03 -8.55
N TRP A 471 22.97 1.96 -8.44
CA TRP A 471 22.49 0.61 -8.72
C TRP A 471 21.42 0.10 -7.74
N ASP A 472 21.25 0.80 -6.62
CA ASP A 472 20.17 0.65 -5.63
C ASP A 472 18.96 1.56 -5.93
N GLY A 473 18.98 2.28 -7.05
CA GLY A 473 17.90 3.16 -7.48
C GLY A 473 17.80 4.48 -6.71
N ILE A 474 18.86 4.84 -5.96
CA ILE A 474 18.92 6.10 -5.21
C ILE A 474 19.30 7.25 -6.15
N VAL A 475 18.63 8.39 -6.00
CA VAL A 475 18.83 9.59 -6.79
C VAL A 475 18.98 10.82 -5.90
N ILE A 476 19.60 11.88 -6.42
CA ILE A 476 19.72 13.15 -5.71
C ILE A 476 18.44 13.99 -5.82
N LYS A 477 18.25 14.97 -4.93
CA LYS A 477 17.10 15.88 -4.94
C LYS A 477 16.91 16.62 -6.27
N TYR A 478 18.01 16.96 -6.96
CA TYR A 478 17.96 17.65 -8.26
C TYR A 478 17.51 16.76 -9.43
N HIS A 479 17.52 15.43 -9.28
CA HIS A 479 17.13 14.49 -10.35
C HIS A 479 15.74 14.80 -10.91
N LYS A 480 14.80 15.17 -10.04
CA LYS A 480 13.44 15.57 -10.44
C LYS A 480 13.42 16.77 -11.40
N SER A 481 14.37 17.70 -11.26
CA SER A 481 14.54 18.82 -12.19
C SER A 481 15.06 18.32 -13.55
N HIS A 482 16.03 17.41 -13.55
CA HIS A 482 16.53 16.78 -14.78
C HIS A 482 15.43 16.03 -15.53
N LEU A 483 14.58 15.27 -14.82
CA LEU A 483 13.42 14.61 -15.41
C LEU A 483 12.43 15.59 -16.05
N LYS A 484 12.16 16.74 -15.41
CA LYS A 484 11.28 17.78 -15.98
C LYS A 484 11.89 18.40 -17.24
N ARG A 485 13.18 18.75 -17.21
CA ARG A 485 13.90 19.32 -18.37
C ARG A 485 13.94 18.35 -19.55
N LEU A 486 14.12 17.06 -19.25
CA LEU A 486 14.05 15.98 -20.24
C LEU A 486 12.62 15.54 -20.56
N GLU A 487 11.59 16.14 -19.97
CA GLU A 487 10.17 15.78 -20.13
C GLU A 487 9.91 14.26 -19.97
N ILE A 488 10.59 13.62 -19.01
CA ILE A 488 10.45 12.18 -18.73
C ILE A 488 9.20 11.97 -17.86
N PRO A 489 8.21 11.19 -18.34
CA PRO A 489 7.02 10.93 -17.54
C PRO A 489 7.36 9.95 -16.41
N MET A 490 6.73 10.13 -15.25
CA MET A 490 7.08 9.40 -14.02
C MET A 490 6.91 7.87 -14.12
N ASN A 491 6.05 7.37 -15.00
CA ASN A 491 5.91 5.93 -15.26
C ASN A 491 7.13 5.36 -16.01
N VAL A 492 7.77 6.15 -16.87
CA VAL A 492 9.02 5.75 -17.54
C VAL A 492 10.18 5.81 -16.57
N GLU A 493 10.24 6.82 -15.71
CA GLU A 493 11.25 6.87 -14.63
C GLU A 493 11.12 5.65 -13.71
N ALA A 494 9.90 5.31 -13.29
CA ALA A 494 9.62 4.11 -12.50
C ALA A 494 10.14 2.83 -13.19
N TYR A 495 9.98 2.76 -14.52
CA TYR A 495 10.48 1.65 -15.31
C TYR A 495 12.01 1.62 -15.36
N ILE A 496 12.68 2.76 -15.57
CA ILE A 496 14.15 2.87 -15.59
C ILE A 496 14.74 2.47 -14.23
N GLN A 497 14.19 2.99 -13.13
CA GLN A 497 14.60 2.57 -11.79
C GLN A 497 14.43 1.06 -11.59
N SER A 498 13.29 0.50 -12.01
CA SER A 498 13.03 -0.94 -11.90
C SER A 498 13.99 -1.79 -12.75
N ILE A 499 14.40 -1.31 -13.93
CA ILE A 499 15.29 -2.06 -14.82
C ILE A 499 16.73 -2.05 -14.31
N VAL A 500 17.20 -0.92 -13.79
CA VAL A 500 18.52 -0.83 -13.15
C VAL A 500 18.59 -1.80 -11.98
N LEU A 501 17.61 -1.72 -11.07
CA LEU A 501 17.51 -2.63 -9.94
C LEU A 501 17.44 -4.10 -10.39
N LYS A 502 16.67 -4.41 -11.44
CA LYS A 502 16.56 -5.79 -11.97
C LYS A 502 17.92 -6.28 -12.49
N LYS A 503 18.63 -5.45 -13.26
CA LYS A 503 19.94 -5.80 -13.82
C LYS A 503 21.00 -5.97 -12.75
N THR A 504 20.98 -5.17 -11.69
CA THR A 504 21.85 -5.37 -10.52
C THR A 504 21.65 -6.75 -9.91
N VAL A 505 20.40 -7.18 -9.70
CA VAL A 505 20.10 -8.52 -9.14
C VAL A 505 20.51 -9.64 -10.09
N GLU A 506 20.25 -9.50 -11.40
CA GLU A 506 20.66 -10.50 -12.39
C GLU A 506 22.19 -10.70 -12.41
N THR A 507 22.97 -9.62 -12.29
CA THR A 507 24.44 -9.68 -12.20
C THR A 507 24.88 -10.41 -10.92
N ILE A 508 24.39 -10.01 -9.76
CA ILE A 508 24.72 -10.67 -8.47
C ILE A 508 24.41 -12.18 -8.54
N SER A 509 23.24 -12.52 -9.07
CA SER A 509 22.79 -13.92 -9.21
C SER A 509 23.64 -14.73 -10.17
N PHE A 510 24.28 -14.08 -11.14
CA PHE A 510 25.15 -14.73 -12.10
C PHE A 510 26.53 -14.99 -11.50
N ASP A 511 27.08 -14.04 -10.76
CA ASP A 511 28.38 -14.18 -10.09
C ASP A 511 28.37 -15.30 -9.05
N ARG A 512 27.30 -15.40 -8.24
CA ARG A 512 27.10 -16.51 -7.29
C ARG A 512 27.07 -17.88 -7.96
N ARG A 513 26.47 -17.98 -9.17
CA ARG A 513 26.41 -19.26 -9.92
C ARG A 513 27.75 -19.69 -10.49
N ARG A 514 28.68 -18.76 -10.70
CA ARG A 514 30.03 -19.05 -11.22
C ARG A 514 31.01 -19.56 -10.15
N GLY A 515 30.56 -19.69 -8.89
CA GLY A 515 31.42 -20.19 -7.81
C GLY A 515 32.59 -19.25 -7.48
N LEU A 516 32.46 -17.96 -7.80
CA LEU A 516 33.45 -16.93 -7.47
C LEU A 516 33.46 -16.57 -5.97
N GLU A 517 32.60 -17.21 -5.16
CA GLU A 517 32.58 -17.12 -3.70
C GLU A 517 33.28 -18.36 -3.13
N SER A 518 34.57 -18.23 -2.79
CA SER A 518 35.29 -19.20 -1.97
C SER A 518 34.99 -18.95 -0.48
N GLY A 519 34.06 -19.71 0.10
CA GLY A 519 33.81 -19.69 1.55
C GLY A 519 32.48 -20.32 1.93
N LEU A 520 32.52 -21.49 2.57
CA LEU A 520 31.35 -22.29 2.96
C LEU A 520 30.58 -21.67 4.13
N ASN A 521 29.24 -21.68 4.07
CA ASN A 521 28.35 -21.77 5.24
C ASN A 521 26.98 -22.39 4.91
N ALA A 522 26.42 -23.16 5.84
CA ALA A 522 25.22 -24.00 5.66
C ALA A 522 23.89 -23.23 5.42
N GLU A 523 23.87 -21.91 5.66
CA GLU A 523 22.73 -21.05 5.34
C GLU A 523 22.51 -20.89 3.81
N GLU A 524 23.55 -21.04 2.99
CA GLU A 524 23.46 -20.85 1.54
C GLU A 524 22.67 -21.92 0.79
N SER A 525 22.49 -23.12 1.37
CA SER A 525 21.77 -24.21 0.71
C SER A 525 20.28 -23.85 0.47
N TRP A 526 19.68 -23.15 1.43
CA TRP A 526 18.30 -22.65 1.33
C TRP A 526 18.16 -21.42 0.44
N GLU A 527 19.20 -20.57 0.35
CA GLU A 527 19.25 -19.43 -0.57
C GLU A 527 19.40 -19.89 -2.02
N ARG A 528 20.24 -20.90 -2.29
CA ARG A 528 20.36 -21.58 -3.60
C ARG A 528 19.03 -22.22 -4.02
N ALA A 529 18.32 -22.87 -3.09
CA ALA A 529 17.01 -23.45 -3.35
C ALA A 529 15.95 -22.37 -3.68
N SER A 530 15.98 -21.21 -2.99
CA SER A 530 15.07 -20.10 -3.24
C SER A 530 15.29 -19.48 -4.64
N MET A 531 16.55 -19.35 -5.06
CA MET A 531 16.95 -18.90 -6.40
C MET A 531 16.54 -19.88 -7.51
N GLY A 532 16.71 -21.19 -7.28
CA GLY A 532 16.31 -22.24 -8.21
C GLY A 532 14.81 -22.23 -8.52
N VAL A 533 13.96 -21.77 -7.59
CA VAL A 533 12.51 -21.70 -7.80
C VAL A 533 12.06 -20.39 -8.47
N ILE A 534 12.72 -19.26 -8.21
CA ILE A 534 12.42 -18.00 -8.93
C ILE A 534 12.71 -18.17 -10.43
N MET A 535 13.85 -18.77 -10.78
CA MET A 535 14.21 -19.01 -12.18
C MET A 535 13.35 -20.07 -12.87
N ARG A 536 12.93 -21.14 -12.16
CA ARG A 536 12.05 -22.17 -12.75
C ARG A 536 10.65 -21.62 -13.10
N SER A 537 10.20 -20.57 -12.41
CA SER A 537 8.96 -19.85 -12.74
C SER A 537 9.07 -18.93 -13.96
N GLU A 538 10.29 -18.64 -14.44
CA GLU A 538 10.54 -17.84 -15.65
C GLU A 538 10.79 -18.71 -16.90
N MET A 539 11.16 -19.98 -16.75
CA MET A 539 11.41 -20.90 -17.88
C MET A 539 10.15 -21.50 -18.53
N HIS A 540 9.00 -21.47 -17.87
CA HIS A 540 7.74 -21.95 -18.46
C HIS A 540 7.05 -20.92 -19.39
N GLU A 541 7.77 -19.89 -19.85
CA GLU A 541 7.33 -18.96 -20.90
C GLU A 541 7.96 -19.28 -22.28
N GLU A 542 8.23 -20.55 -22.60
CA GLU A 542 8.34 -20.97 -24.01
C GLU A 542 6.93 -21.25 -24.55
N PRO A 543 6.45 -20.51 -25.56
CA PRO A 543 5.25 -20.91 -26.28
C PRO A 543 5.56 -22.20 -27.04
N ILE A 544 4.83 -23.27 -26.72
CA ILE A 544 4.76 -24.46 -27.56
C ILE A 544 4.28 -23.98 -28.94
N PRO A 545 5.03 -24.19 -30.03
CA PRO A 545 4.57 -23.84 -31.37
C PRO A 545 3.33 -24.66 -31.74
N PRO A 546 2.48 -24.17 -32.66
CA PRO A 546 1.19 -24.78 -32.97
C PRO A 546 1.26 -26.25 -33.38
#